data_AF-A0A7W3ZXU1-F1
#
_entry.id   AF-A0A7W3ZXU1-F1
#
_cell.length_a   1.000
_cell.length_b   1.000
_cell.length_c   1.000
_cell.angle_alpha   90.00
_cell.angle_beta   90.00
_cell.angle_gamma   90.00
#
_symmetry.space_group_name_H-M   'P 1'
#
loop_
_entity.id
_entity.type
_entity.pdbx_description
1 polymer ?
#
loop_
_entity_poly.entity_id
_entity_poly.type
_entity_poly.pdbx_seq_one_letter_code
_entity_poly.pdbx_strand_id
1 'polypeptide(L)' 'MNNTDLTLALMLSSLLILHLLFCYRAITSSFSELNSFRRYSWAFISLCLGPLGYYLYQGLLPLEQLD' A
#
# COMPACT_ATOMS: atom_id res chain seq x y z
N MET A 1 3.85 -28.08 -16.16
CA MET A 1 4.18 -26.89 -15.36
C MET A 1 4.96 -27.39 -14.17
N ASN A 2 6.19 -26.95 -14.00
CA ASN A 2 7.07 -27.50 -12.96
C ASN A 2 6.59 -26.99 -11.60
N ASN A 3 6.81 -27.75 -10.52
CA ASN A 3 6.36 -27.34 -9.18
C ASN A 3 6.92 -25.95 -8.78
N THR A 4 8.10 -25.61 -9.28
CA THR A 4 8.74 -24.29 -9.10
C THR A 4 7.97 -23.15 -9.77
N ASP A 5 7.42 -23.38 -10.96
CA ASP A 5 6.67 -22.35 -11.72
C ASP A 5 5.36 -22.01 -11.00
N LEU A 6 4.71 -23.04 -10.44
CA LEU A 6 3.50 -22.90 -9.64
C LEU A 6 3.78 -22.11 -8.35
N THR A 7 4.89 -22.42 -7.65
CA THR A 7 5.30 -21.67 -6.45
C THR A 7 5.58 -20.20 -6.77
N LEU A 8 6.25 -19.93 -7.89
CA LEU A 8 6.57 -18.57 -8.32
C LEU A 8 5.31 -17.77 -8.65
N ALA A 9 4.35 -18.39 -9.36
CA ALA A 9 3.04 -17.80 -9.64
C ALA A 9 2.24 -17.52 -8.35
N LEU A 10 2.28 -18.42 -7.36
CA LEU A 10 1.63 -18.24 -6.06
C LEU A 10 2.26 -17.08 -5.26
N MET A 11 3.59 -16.98 -5.25
CA MET A 11 4.30 -15.89 -4.59
C MET A 11 3.99 -14.54 -5.23
N LEU A 12 4.01 -14.47 -6.57
CA LEU A 12 3.68 -13.25 -7.32
C LEU A 12 2.23 -12.80 -7.09
N SER A 13 1.28 -13.73 -7.12
CA SER A 13 -0.13 -13.41 -6.87
C SER A 13 -0.37 -12.96 -5.44
N SER A 14 0.24 -13.64 -4.46
CA SER A 14 0.16 -13.23 -3.04
C SER A 14 0.75 -11.84 -2.82
N LEU A 15 1.88 -11.54 -3.46
CA LEU A 15 2.53 -10.23 -3.38
C LEU A 15 1.66 -9.13 -4.00
N LEU A 16 1.02 -9.41 -5.13
CA LEU A 16 0.11 -8.49 -5.81
C LEU A 16 -1.14 -8.22 -4.96
N ILE A 17 -1.73 -9.26 -4.35
CA ILE A 17 -2.86 -9.13 -3.41
C ILE A 17 -2.46 -8.25 -2.22
N LEU A 18 -1.26 -8.46 -1.68
CA LEU A 18 -0.75 -7.67 -0.56
C LEU A 18 -0.64 -6.18 -0.93
N HIS A 19 -0.07 -5.86 -2.10
CA HIS A 19 0.03 -4.48 -2.58
C HIS A 19 -1.34 -3.83 -2.79
N LEU A 20 -2.31 -4.58 -3.33
CA LEU A 20 -3.68 -4.11 -3.49
C LEU A 20 -4.36 -3.83 -2.14
N LEU A 21 -4.15 -4.67 -1.12
CA LEU A 21 -4.64 -4.45 0.24
C LEU A 21 -4.10 -3.16 0.86
N PHE A 22 -2.80 -2.90 0.72
CA PHE A 22 -2.19 -1.66 1.22
C PHE A 22 -2.68 -0.43 0.45
N CYS A 23 -2.81 -0.53 -0.87
CA CYS A 23 -3.38 0.53 -1.70
C CYS A 23 -4.84 0.83 -1.31
N TYR A 24 -5.66 -0.21 -1.14
CA TYR A 24 -7.04 -0.09 -0.67
C TYR A 24 -7.10 0.57 0.71
N ARG A 25 -6.21 0.19 1.63
CA ARG A 25 -6.14 0.79 2.97
C ARG A 25 -5.74 2.27 2.91
N ALA A 26 -4.83 2.67 2.03
CA ALA A 26 -4.46 4.08 1.83
C ALA A 26 -5.66 4.91 1.32
N ILE A 27 -6.45 4.36 0.39
CA ILE A 27 -7.62 5.04 -0.18
C ILE A 27 -8.78 5.13 0.83
N THR A 28 -9.08 4.03 1.52
CA THR A 28 -10.18 3.92 2.48
C THR A 28 -9.86 4.60 3.82
N SER A 29 -8.58 4.85 4.12
CA SER A 29 -8.21 5.56 5.34
C SER A 29 -8.85 6.95 5.38
N SER A 30 -9.64 7.19 6.43
CA SER A 30 -10.40 8.42 6.62
C SER A 30 -9.54 9.48 7.30
N PHE A 31 -8.38 9.80 6.73
CA PHE A 31 -7.65 11.02 7.10
C PHE A 31 -8.41 12.20 6.48
N SER A 32 -9.30 12.82 7.27
CA SER A 32 -10.24 13.86 6.82
C SER A 32 -9.55 15.10 6.25
N GLU A 33 -8.29 15.35 6.66
CA GLU A 33 -7.50 16.51 6.21
C GLU A 33 -6.56 16.21 5.03
N LEU A 34 -6.51 14.97 4.57
CA LEU A 34 -5.56 14.57 3.54
C LEU A 34 -6.07 14.94 2.15
N ASN A 35 -5.45 15.97 1.58
CA ASN A 35 -5.67 16.41 0.20
C ASN A 35 -5.64 15.21 -0.78
N SER A 36 -6.63 15.12 -1.67
CA SER A 36 -6.83 13.99 -2.58
C SER A 36 -5.56 13.58 -3.33
N PHE A 37 -4.73 14.55 -3.72
CA PHE A 37 -3.47 14.30 -4.43
C PHE A 37 -2.43 13.52 -3.58
N ARG A 38 -2.38 13.78 -2.27
CA ARG A 38 -1.52 13.06 -1.33
C ARG A 38 -2.04 11.63 -1.10
N ARG A 39 -3.36 11.42 -1.05
CA ARG A 39 -3.94 10.07 -0.99
C ARG A 39 -3.59 9.23 -2.22
N TYR A 40 -3.68 9.82 -3.42
CA TYR A 40 -3.26 9.14 -4.64
C TYR A 40 -1.76 8.84 -4.66
N SER A 41 -0.92 9.78 -4.21
CA SER A 41 0.53 9.55 -4.09
C SER A 41 0.85 8.45 -3.08
N TRP A 42 0.14 8.40 -1.95
CA TRP A 42 0.28 7.35 -0.94
C TRP A 42 -0.12 5.97 -1.47
N ALA A 43 -1.25 5.91 -2.19
CA ALA A 43 -1.74 4.71 -2.85
C ALA A 43 -0.74 4.22 -3.92
N PHE A 44 -0.21 5.13 -4.74
CA PHE A 44 0.78 4.82 -5.78
C PHE A 44 2.09 4.29 -5.18
N ILE A 45 2.60 4.95 -4.14
CA ILE A 45 3.82 4.52 -3.45
C ILE A 45 3.62 3.17 -2.74
N SER A 46 2.44 2.93 -2.15
CA SER A 46 2.09 1.63 -1.57
C SER A 46 1.95 0.53 -2.61
N LEU A 47 1.58 0.87 -3.85
CA LEU A 47 1.46 -0.09 -4.94
C LEU A 47 2.83 -0.46 -5.54
N CYS A 48 3.75 0.51 -5.64
CA CYS A 48 5.12 0.29 -6.12
C CYS A 48 6.05 -0.36 -5.09
N LEU A 49 6.05 0.15 -3.84
CA LEU A 49 6.95 -0.31 -2.78
C LEU A 49 6.26 -1.22 -1.76
N GLY A 50 4.98 -1.54 -1.96
CA GLY A 50 4.21 -2.42 -1.09
C GLY A 50 4.08 -1.87 0.34
N PRO A 51 4.27 -2.71 1.38
CA PRO A 51 4.18 -2.28 2.78
C PRO A 51 5.21 -1.21 3.13
N LEU A 52 6.40 -1.25 2.53
CA LEU A 52 7.47 -0.30 2.84
C LEU A 52 7.07 1.12 2.40
N GLY A 53 6.48 1.24 1.21
CA GLY A 53 5.93 2.49 0.71
C GLY A 53 4.78 3.01 1.57
N TYR A 54 3.90 2.11 2.00
CA TYR A 54 2.78 2.44 2.87
C TYR A 54 3.24 3.09 4.17
N TYR A 55 4.17 2.45 4.90
CA TYR A 55 4.66 2.95 6.19
C TYR A 55 5.59 4.16 6.05
N LEU A 56 6.42 4.24 5.00
CA LEU A 56 7.24 5.43 4.75
C LEU A 56 6.38 6.66 4.54
N TYR A 57 5.36 6.54 3.70
CA TYR A 57 4.45 7.66 3.44
C TYR A 57 3.59 7.95 4.66
N GLN A 58 3.16 6.93 5.41
CA GLN A 58 2.45 7.12 6.69
C GLN A 58 3.30 7.88 7.72
N GLY A 59 4.61 7.65 7.78
CA GLY A 59 5.52 8.41 8.64
C GLY A 59 5.80 9.84 8.15
N LEU A 60 5.56 10.12 6.87
CA LEU A 60 5.64 11.46 6.27
C LEU A 60 4.31 12.24 6.38
N LEU A 61 3.19 11.52 6.56
CA LEU A 61 1.94 12.15 6.94
C LEU A 61 2.13 12.74 8.34
N PRO A 62 1.68 13.99 8.58
CA PRO A 62 1.68 14.51 9.93
C PRO A 62 0.95 13.49 10.80
N LEU A 63 1.59 13.01 11.87
CA LEU A 63 0.85 12.32 12.92
C LEU A 63 -0.27 13.29 13.28
N GLU A 64 -1.52 12.94 12.93
CA GLU A 64 -2.69 13.62 13.46
C GLU A 64 -2.42 13.74 14.95
N GLN A 65 -2.19 14.98 15.39
CA GLN A 65 -1.93 15.26 16.78
C GLN A 65 -3.15 14.73 17.50
N LEU A 66 -2.89 13.77 18.38
CA LEU A 66 -3.86 13.23 19.32
C LEU A 66 -4.39 14.41 20.15
N ASP A 67 -5.50 15.01 19.71
CA ASP A 67 -6.38 15.87 20.52
C ASP A 67 -7.72 15.14 20.70
#